data_AF-A0A7L1DXZ0-F1
#
_entry.id   AF-A0A7L1DXZ0-F1
#
_cell.length_a   1.000
_cell.length_b   1.000
_cell.length_c   1.000
_cell.angle_alpha   90.00
_cell.angle_beta   90.00
_cell.angle_gamma   90.00
#
_symmetry.space_group_name_H-M   'P 1'
#
loop_
_entity.id
_entity.type
_entity.pdbx_description
1 polymer ?
#
loop_
_entity_poly.entity_id
_entity_poly.type
_entity_poly.pdbx_seq_one_letter_code
_entity_poly.pdbx_strand_id
1 'polypeptide(L)'
;RCRCPGGSGVQQPQDKVSVVAGETLTLNCTTSGSDVVGGVRWLKGWGSGNKTIYDQKETFPRVTRAVDESNTDFTIHIRNVTLEDMGTYYCVKFCKGDTGKEEVFQRGRGTEVSVHETALVPGMVAAAVVLCFLLLLGLFIALCLYRRKRQGMVSSPCPAGTVAMGSFSSVPAQCCAGTPGTPRFVLSTSSFCTLHEQTSSKEENNIHYADLQPLPAAPRRSRSPGTAPTEYASLRAAAR
;
A
#
# COMPACT_ATOMS: atom_id res chain seq x y z
N ARG A 1 -5.26 46.74 2.83
CA ARG A 1 -4.57 46.42 1.56
C ARG A 1 -3.09 46.29 1.88
N CYS A 2 -2.49 45.08 1.86
CA CYS A 2 -1.05 44.92 2.12
C CYS A 2 -0.22 45.97 1.33
N ARG A 3 0.66 46.72 2.01
CA ARG A 3 1.71 47.51 1.35
C ARG A 3 2.91 46.60 1.13
N CYS A 4 3.04 46.07 -0.08
CA CYS A 4 4.26 45.41 -0.50
C CYS A 4 5.01 46.31 -1.48
N PRO A 5 6.32 46.56 -1.29
CA PRO A 5 7.16 47.19 -2.30
C PRO A 5 7.06 46.39 -3.60
N GLY A 6 6.92 47.10 -4.73
CA GLY A 6 6.83 46.47 -6.04
C GLY A 6 8.08 45.64 -6.37
N GLY A 7 7.91 44.51 -7.04
CA GLY A 7 9.01 43.68 -7.55
C GLY A 7 9.24 42.35 -6.85
N SER A 8 8.35 41.91 -5.95
CA SER A 8 8.44 40.58 -5.35
C SER A 8 7.61 39.53 -6.10
N GLY A 9 8.24 38.39 -6.40
CA GLY A 9 7.67 37.30 -7.20
C GLY A 9 8.00 35.93 -6.62
N VAL A 10 6.99 35.06 -6.46
CA VAL A 10 7.17 33.64 -6.14
C VAL A 10 7.40 32.84 -7.42
N GLN A 11 8.57 32.22 -7.53
CA GLN A 11 8.95 31.37 -8.66
C GLN A 11 8.91 29.89 -8.24
N GLN A 12 7.96 29.16 -8.79
CA GLN A 12 7.80 27.72 -8.61
C GLN A 12 7.93 27.04 -9.97
N PRO A 13 9.15 26.62 -10.37
CA PRO A 13 9.46 26.22 -11.75
C PRO A 13 8.96 24.82 -12.13
N GLN A 14 8.69 23.96 -11.16
CA GLN A 14 8.25 22.59 -11.41
C GLN A 14 6.73 22.53 -11.61
N ASP A 15 6.28 22.15 -12.80
CA ASP A 15 4.85 21.91 -13.05
C ASP A 15 4.41 20.54 -12.55
N LYS A 16 5.26 19.52 -12.78
CA LYS A 16 5.01 18.14 -12.36
C LYS A 16 6.30 17.50 -11.84
N VAL A 17 6.18 16.65 -10.85
CA VAL A 17 7.28 15.84 -10.30
C VAL A 17 6.77 14.43 -10.07
N SER A 18 7.56 13.43 -10.48
CA SER A 18 7.31 12.03 -10.13
C SER A 18 8.41 11.55 -9.20
N VAL A 19 8.04 10.80 -8.17
CA VAL A 19 8.96 10.29 -7.15
C VAL A 19 8.56 8.86 -6.76
N VAL A 20 9.53 8.04 -6.43
CA VAL A 20 9.29 6.67 -5.97
C VAL A 20 8.89 6.70 -4.49
N ALA A 21 7.96 5.84 -4.08
CA ALA A 21 7.61 5.68 -2.67
C ALA A 21 8.86 5.27 -1.84
N GLY A 22 9.05 5.91 -0.69
CA GLY A 22 10.22 5.76 0.17
C GLY A 22 11.38 6.70 -0.15
N GLU A 23 11.41 7.32 -1.34
CA GLU A 23 12.45 8.29 -1.70
C GLU A 23 12.18 9.69 -1.12
N THR A 24 13.01 10.66 -1.52
CA THR A 24 12.89 12.07 -1.12
C THR A 24 12.37 12.91 -2.27
N LEU A 25 11.24 13.59 -2.04
CA LEU A 25 10.68 14.57 -2.97
C LEU A 25 11.34 15.92 -2.76
N THR A 26 11.70 16.60 -3.86
CA THR A 26 12.22 17.97 -3.83
C THR A 26 11.23 18.93 -4.50
N LEU A 27 10.80 19.95 -3.77
CA LEU A 27 9.89 20.99 -4.24
C LEU A 27 10.61 22.35 -4.25
N ASN A 28 10.79 22.91 -5.44
CA ASN A 28 11.57 24.13 -5.67
C ASN A 28 10.70 25.38 -5.57
N CYS A 29 11.12 26.35 -4.76
CA CYS A 29 10.47 27.65 -4.70
C CYS A 29 11.44 28.75 -4.33
N THR A 30 11.65 29.71 -5.22
CA THR A 30 12.44 30.90 -4.90
C THR A 30 11.54 32.14 -4.86
N THR A 31 11.92 33.12 -4.06
CA THR A 31 11.24 34.43 -4.03
C THR A 31 12.20 35.53 -4.41
N SER A 32 11.73 36.43 -5.27
CA SER A 32 12.41 37.69 -5.60
C SER A 32 11.84 38.85 -4.77
N GLY A 33 12.63 39.93 -4.60
CA GLY A 33 12.24 41.15 -3.89
C GLY A 33 12.78 41.27 -2.46
N SER A 34 13.03 42.50 -2.01
CA SER A 34 13.57 42.82 -0.68
C SER A 34 12.49 42.85 0.41
N ASP A 35 12.80 42.28 1.57
CA ASP A 35 12.26 42.63 2.89
C ASP A 35 10.74 42.81 3.02
N VAL A 36 9.95 41.92 2.42
CA VAL A 36 8.53 41.84 2.78
C VAL A 36 8.38 40.99 4.04
N VAL A 37 8.00 41.65 5.13
CA VAL A 37 7.60 41.06 6.42
C VAL A 37 6.46 40.08 6.19
N GLY A 38 6.80 38.80 6.10
CA GLY A 38 5.86 37.69 6.00
C GLY A 38 6.55 36.41 5.54
N GLY A 39 6.17 35.30 6.17
CA GLY A 39 6.78 33.99 5.91
C GLY A 39 6.39 33.43 4.54
N VAL A 40 7.15 32.43 4.10
CA VAL A 40 6.75 31.55 3.00
C VAL A 40 6.34 30.20 3.60
N ARG A 41 5.27 29.63 3.07
CA ARG A 41 4.80 28.30 3.43
C ARG A 41 4.62 27.44 2.20
N TRP A 42 4.75 26.13 2.38
CA TRP A 42 4.28 25.15 1.42
C TRP A 42 2.93 24.61 1.85
N LEU A 43 1.94 24.71 0.95
CA LEU A 43 0.60 24.17 1.16
C LEU A 43 0.34 23.05 0.16
N LYS A 44 -0.22 21.94 0.64
CA LYS A 44 -0.79 20.89 -0.21
C LYS A 44 -2.27 21.16 -0.41
N GLY A 45 -2.72 21.17 -1.66
CA GLY A 45 -4.09 21.53 -2.02
C GLY A 45 -4.38 23.03 -1.86
N TRP A 46 -5.63 23.41 -2.07
CA TRP A 46 -6.09 24.81 -1.98
C TRP A 46 -7.49 24.89 -1.35
N GLY A 47 -7.85 26.08 -0.84
CA GLY A 47 -9.14 26.32 -0.21
C GLY A 47 -9.21 25.77 1.22
N SER A 48 -10.40 25.37 1.67
CA SER A 48 -10.66 24.93 3.05
C SER A 48 -10.02 23.59 3.43
N GLY A 49 -9.63 22.78 2.44
CA GLY A 49 -8.97 21.49 2.64
C GLY A 49 -7.45 21.53 2.46
N ASN A 50 -6.83 22.72 2.44
CA ASN A 50 -5.39 22.81 2.32
C ASN A 50 -4.67 22.32 3.59
N LYS A 51 -3.49 21.75 3.41
CA LYS A 51 -2.64 21.30 4.51
C LYS A 51 -1.31 22.01 4.45
N THR A 52 -0.86 22.58 5.57
CA THR A 52 0.51 23.11 5.69
C THR A 52 1.49 21.94 5.72
N ILE A 53 2.44 21.97 4.79
CA ILE A 53 3.51 20.98 4.64
C ILE A 53 4.83 21.51 5.20
N TYR A 54 5.00 22.83 5.14
CA TYR A 54 6.13 23.54 5.71
C TYR A 54 5.72 24.95 6.11
N ASP A 55 6.15 25.36 7.29
CA ASP A 55 6.11 26.72 7.83
C ASP A 55 7.45 26.97 8.54
N GLN A 56 8.03 28.15 8.35
CA GLN A 56 9.28 28.55 9.00
C GLN A 56 9.19 28.58 10.52
N LYS A 57 7.99 28.74 11.09
CA LYS A 57 7.75 28.85 12.54
C LYS A 57 7.53 27.51 13.24
N GLU A 58 7.35 26.42 12.48
CA GLU A 58 6.98 25.12 12.99
C GLU A 58 7.97 24.03 12.53
N THR A 59 8.03 22.94 13.29
CA THR A 59 8.89 21.80 12.96
C THR A 59 8.10 20.71 12.26
N PHE A 60 8.60 20.25 11.12
CA PHE A 60 8.00 19.18 10.32
C PHE A 60 8.96 18.00 10.24
N PRO A 61 8.72 16.87 10.94
CA PRO A 61 9.71 15.79 11.09
C PRO A 61 10.24 15.20 9.78
N ARG A 62 9.41 15.18 8.73
CA ARG A 62 9.75 14.64 7.41
C ARG A 62 10.25 15.68 6.42
N VAL A 63 10.17 16.96 6.75
CA VAL A 63 10.41 18.06 5.81
C VAL A 63 11.62 18.87 6.26
N THR A 64 12.56 19.05 5.34
CA THR A 64 13.77 19.84 5.59
C THR A 64 13.96 20.87 4.50
N ARG A 65 14.68 21.93 4.85
CA ARG A 65 14.98 23.05 3.98
C ARG A 65 16.20 22.68 3.11
N ALA A 66 16.19 23.02 1.82
CA ALA A 66 17.33 22.70 0.94
C ALA A 66 18.54 23.60 1.23
N VAL A 67 18.28 24.86 1.53
CA VAL A 67 19.26 25.83 2.01
C VAL A 67 18.73 26.38 3.32
N ASP A 68 19.37 25.98 4.42
CA ASP A 68 19.00 26.40 5.77
C ASP A 68 19.01 27.93 5.89
N GLU A 69 18.00 28.47 6.58
CA GLU A 69 17.85 29.90 6.90
C GLU A 69 17.90 30.87 5.70
N SER A 70 17.78 30.38 4.46
CA SER A 70 17.78 31.26 3.29
C SER A 70 16.48 32.04 3.17
N ASN A 71 16.64 33.36 3.03
CA ASN A 71 15.55 34.35 2.86
C ASN A 71 14.94 34.38 1.45
N THR A 72 15.58 33.72 0.48
CA THR A 72 15.14 33.73 -0.93
C THR A 72 14.84 32.35 -1.46
N ASP A 73 15.39 31.29 -0.87
CA ASP A 73 15.45 29.99 -1.53
C ASP A 73 14.26 29.05 -1.31
N PHE A 74 13.39 29.14 -0.31
CA PHE A 74 12.25 28.25 0.06
C PHE A 74 12.04 26.79 -0.47
N THR A 75 13.02 26.15 -1.09
CA THR A 75 13.03 24.77 -1.56
C THR A 75 13.03 23.83 -0.36
N ILE A 76 12.21 22.78 -0.44
CA ILE A 76 12.07 21.78 0.62
C ILE A 76 12.29 20.36 0.10
N HIS A 77 12.75 19.50 0.99
CA HIS A 77 12.88 18.07 0.81
C HIS A 77 11.89 17.34 1.73
N ILE A 78 11.00 16.54 1.16
CA ILE A 78 10.07 15.67 1.90
C ILE A 78 10.61 14.24 1.82
N ARG A 79 11.03 13.69 2.96
CA ARG A 79 11.63 12.35 3.05
C ARG A 79 10.57 11.26 3.19
N ASN A 80 10.94 10.05 2.78
CA ASN A 80 10.13 8.83 2.91
C ASN A 80 8.72 9.05 2.32
N VAL A 81 8.67 9.44 1.05
CA VAL A 81 7.43 9.79 0.36
C VAL A 81 6.47 8.61 0.31
N THR A 82 5.19 8.83 0.56
CA THR A 82 4.13 7.81 0.47
C THR A 82 3.07 8.19 -0.55
N LEU A 83 2.15 7.28 -0.87
CA LEU A 83 1.00 7.58 -1.73
C LEU A 83 0.13 8.73 -1.20
N GLU A 84 0.12 8.94 0.13
CA GLU A 84 -0.59 10.06 0.76
C GLU A 84 0.03 11.42 0.43
N ASP A 85 1.27 11.46 -0.06
CA ASP A 85 1.92 12.72 -0.46
C ASP A 85 1.55 13.13 -1.89
N MET A 86 0.81 12.31 -2.65
CA MET A 86 0.32 12.68 -3.97
C MET A 86 -0.60 13.90 -3.92
N GLY A 87 -0.46 14.81 -4.88
CA GLY A 87 -1.30 16.00 -5.01
C GLY A 87 -0.54 17.24 -5.46
N THR A 88 -1.23 18.38 -5.46
CA THR A 88 -0.63 19.65 -5.89
C THR A 88 -0.12 20.46 -4.70
N TYR A 89 1.13 20.90 -4.79
CA TYR A 89 1.80 21.70 -3.77
C TYR A 89 1.98 23.13 -4.26
N TYR A 90 1.79 24.09 -3.38
CA TYR A 90 1.90 25.51 -3.68
C TYR A 90 2.87 26.17 -2.71
N CYS A 91 3.84 26.89 -3.25
CA CYS A 91 4.63 27.82 -2.49
C CYS A 91 3.86 29.13 -2.34
N VAL A 92 3.66 29.60 -1.11
CA VAL A 92 2.80 30.74 -0.80
C VAL A 92 3.57 31.75 0.02
N LYS A 93 3.65 32.98 -0.49
CA LYS A 93 4.20 34.12 0.22
C LYS A 93 3.06 34.84 0.93
N PHE A 94 3.24 35.08 2.22
CA PHE A 94 2.31 35.88 3.03
C PHE A 94 2.88 37.29 3.25
N CYS A 95 1.99 38.26 3.42
CA CYS A 95 2.29 39.62 3.88
C CYS A 95 1.52 39.89 5.17
N LYS A 96 2.06 40.71 6.06
CA LYS A 96 1.23 41.31 7.11
C LYS A 96 0.36 42.42 6.50
N GLY A 97 -0.95 42.27 6.58
CA GLY A 97 -1.91 43.30 6.19
C GLY A 97 -1.95 44.45 7.19
N ASP A 98 -2.74 45.49 6.90
CA ASP A 98 -2.89 46.68 7.76
C ASP A 98 -3.45 46.33 9.16
N THR A 99 -4.16 45.20 9.27
CA THR A 99 -4.72 44.69 10.53
C THR A 99 -3.71 43.85 11.33
N GLY A 100 -2.48 43.70 10.85
CA GLY A 100 -1.44 42.86 11.45
C GLY A 100 -1.60 41.36 11.22
N LYS A 101 -2.70 40.92 10.59
CA LYS A 101 -2.92 39.52 10.20
C LYS A 101 -2.12 39.16 8.95
N GLU A 102 -1.68 37.91 8.87
CA GLU A 102 -1.06 37.39 7.65
C GLU A 102 -2.12 37.16 6.57
N GLU A 103 -1.91 37.76 5.41
CA GLU A 103 -2.72 37.61 4.21
C GLU A 103 -1.87 36.97 3.11
N VAL A 104 -2.49 36.17 2.24
CA VAL A 104 -1.79 35.62 1.07
C VAL A 104 -1.44 36.76 0.13
N PHE A 105 -0.15 36.99 -0.07
CA PHE A 105 0.34 37.99 -1.02
C PHE A 105 0.41 37.40 -2.43
N GLN A 106 1.08 36.25 -2.55
CA GLN A 106 1.29 35.60 -3.82
C GLN A 106 1.40 34.09 -3.65
N ARG A 107 1.03 33.37 -4.70
CA ARG A 107 1.07 31.92 -4.79
C ARG A 107 1.83 31.53 -6.05
N GLY A 108 2.68 30.52 -5.96
CA GLY A 108 3.29 29.86 -7.12
C GLY A 108 2.25 29.14 -7.98
N ARG A 109 2.61 28.73 -9.19
CA ARG A 109 1.66 28.08 -10.12
C ARG A 109 1.11 26.76 -9.59
N GLY A 110 1.92 26.05 -8.81
CA GLY A 110 1.63 24.72 -8.29
C GLY A 110 2.51 23.65 -8.92
N THR A 111 2.84 22.62 -8.16
CA THR A 111 3.59 21.44 -8.60
C THR A 111 2.74 20.22 -8.33
N GLU A 112 2.36 19.51 -9.38
CA GLU A 112 1.64 18.23 -9.27
C GLU A 112 2.64 17.10 -8.99
N VAL A 113 2.45 16.43 -7.85
CA VAL A 113 3.31 15.32 -7.42
C VAL A 113 2.60 13.99 -7.66
N SER A 114 3.23 13.12 -8.43
CA SER A 114 2.85 11.73 -8.58
C SER A 114 3.83 10.82 -7.83
N VAL A 115 3.31 9.77 -7.21
CA VAL A 115 4.10 8.79 -6.46
C VAL A 115 3.88 7.43 -7.09
N HIS A 116 4.96 6.70 -7.33
CA HIS A 116 4.91 5.33 -7.85
C HIS A 116 5.68 4.38 -6.95
N GLU A 117 5.22 3.14 -6.85
CA GLU A 117 5.89 2.12 -6.06
C GLU A 117 6.97 1.43 -6.90
N THR A 118 8.07 1.07 -6.25
CA THR A 118 9.08 0.19 -6.87
C THR A 118 8.49 -1.21 -6.96
N ALA A 119 8.04 -1.59 -8.15
CA ALA A 119 7.73 -2.99 -8.41
C ALA A 119 9.05 -3.77 -8.44
N LEU A 120 9.20 -4.76 -7.55
CA LEU A 120 10.21 -5.78 -7.73
C LEU A 120 9.92 -6.47 -9.06
N VAL A 121 10.80 -6.24 -10.04
CA VAL A 121 10.60 -6.76 -11.40
C VAL A 121 10.34 -8.27 -11.29
N PRO A 122 9.26 -8.80 -11.91
CA PRO A 122 8.93 -10.22 -11.82
C PRO A 122 10.12 -11.14 -12.19
N GLY A 123 11.03 -10.65 -13.05
CA GLY A 123 12.27 -11.31 -13.40
C GLY A 123 13.23 -11.54 -12.23
N MET A 124 13.37 -10.59 -11.29
CA MET A 124 14.24 -10.78 -10.11
C MET A 124 13.66 -11.83 -9.16
N VAL A 125 12.35 -11.79 -8.95
CA VAL A 125 11.65 -12.80 -8.13
C VAL A 125 11.77 -14.18 -8.79
N ALA A 126 11.51 -14.28 -10.09
CA ALA A 126 11.64 -15.52 -10.84
C ALA A 126 13.09 -16.07 -10.79
N ALA A 127 14.09 -15.21 -11.00
CA ALA A 127 15.50 -15.61 -10.92
C ALA A 127 15.88 -16.10 -9.52
N ALA A 128 15.44 -15.42 -8.45
CA ALA A 128 15.67 -15.83 -7.08
C ALA A 128 15.01 -17.19 -6.76
N VAL A 129 13.78 -17.40 -7.24
CA VAL A 129 13.05 -18.66 -7.10
C VAL A 129 13.77 -19.80 -7.83
N VAL A 130 14.16 -19.60 -9.09
CA VAL A 130 14.91 -20.58 -9.88
C VAL A 130 16.25 -20.93 -9.22
N LEU A 131 17.00 -19.92 -8.78
CA LEU A 131 18.27 -20.12 -8.08
C LEU A 131 18.07 -20.93 -6.79
N CYS A 132 17.03 -20.62 -6.01
CA CYS A 132 16.69 -21.36 -4.80
C CYS A 132 16.38 -22.84 -5.10
N PHE A 133 15.59 -23.12 -6.15
CA PHE A 133 15.31 -24.49 -6.58
C PHE A 133 16.58 -25.25 -7.00
N LEU A 134 17.48 -24.63 -7.77
CA LEU A 134 18.74 -25.26 -8.18
C LEU A 134 19.63 -25.60 -6.98
N LEU A 135 19.72 -24.72 -5.99
CA LEU A 135 20.48 -24.95 -4.76
C LEU A 135 19.88 -26.09 -3.92
N LEU A 136 18.56 -26.14 -3.78
CA LEU A 136 17.87 -27.23 -3.06
C LEU A 136 18.03 -28.58 -3.76
N LEU A 137 17.94 -28.62 -5.09
CA LEU A 137 18.20 -29.82 -5.88
C LEU A 137 19.66 -30.27 -5.74
N GLY A 138 20.61 -29.34 -5.82
CA GLY A 138 22.04 -29.63 -5.61
C GLY A 138 22.32 -30.20 -4.23
N LEU A 139 21.74 -29.61 -3.17
CA LEU A 139 21.84 -30.11 -1.80
C LEU A 139 21.23 -31.51 -1.66
N PHE A 140 20.06 -31.74 -2.25
CA PHE A 140 19.39 -33.04 -2.21
C PHE A 140 20.23 -34.12 -2.90
N ILE A 141 20.78 -33.84 -4.09
CA ILE A 141 21.68 -34.76 -4.79
C ILE A 141 22.93 -35.04 -3.96
N ALA A 142 23.57 -34.01 -3.39
CA ALA A 142 24.75 -34.19 -2.54
C ALA A 142 24.44 -35.06 -1.31
N LEU A 143 23.30 -34.83 -0.65
CA LEU A 143 22.82 -35.65 0.46
C LEU A 143 22.54 -37.09 0.03
N CYS A 144 21.92 -37.31 -1.13
CA CYS A 144 21.67 -38.64 -1.67
C CYS A 144 22.98 -39.39 -1.96
N LEU A 145 23.96 -38.73 -2.59
CA LEU A 145 25.28 -39.31 -2.84
C LEU A 145 26.02 -39.62 -1.54
N TYR A 146 25.93 -38.72 -0.56
CA TYR A 146 26.50 -38.92 0.77
C TYR A 146 25.88 -40.13 1.49
N ARG A 147 24.55 -40.27 1.47
CA ARG A 147 23.85 -41.43 2.06
C ARG A 147 24.15 -42.73 1.31
N ARG A 148 24.19 -42.71 -0.03
CA ARG A 148 24.59 -43.89 -0.83
C ARG A 148 26.01 -44.34 -0.52
N LYS A 149 26.96 -43.41 -0.40
CA LYS A 149 28.35 -43.72 -0.02
C LYS A 149 28.44 -44.33 1.39
N ARG A 150 27.65 -43.83 2.35
CA ARG A 150 27.52 -44.42 3.69
C ARG A 150 26.89 -45.82 3.67
N GLN A 151 25.88 -46.03 2.82
CA GLN A 151 25.18 -47.32 2.69
C GLN A 151 26.01 -48.38 1.95
N GLY A 152 26.90 -47.97 1.04
CA GLY A 152 27.88 -48.85 0.40
C GLY A 152 28.94 -49.44 1.34
N MET A 153 28.95 -49.05 2.63
CA MET A 153 29.80 -49.64 3.67
C MET A 153 29.06 -50.73 4.49
N VAL A 154 27.76 -50.96 4.27
CA VAL A 154 26.92 -51.89 5.06
C VAL A 154 26.33 -53.04 4.22
N SER A 155 26.64 -53.14 2.92
CA SER A 155 26.11 -54.21 2.06
C SER A 155 27.22 -54.90 1.28
N SER A 156 27.91 -55.84 1.95
CA SER A 156 28.67 -56.89 1.26
C SER A 156 27.68 -57.92 0.69
N PRO A 157 27.67 -58.23 -0.62
CA PRO A 157 26.98 -59.38 -1.16
C PRO A 157 27.81 -60.64 -0.87
N CYS A 158 27.25 -61.61 -0.13
CA CYS A 158 27.83 -62.95 -0.09
C CYS A 158 27.64 -63.63 -1.45
N PRO A 159 28.66 -64.33 -1.99
CA PRO A 159 28.57 -64.98 -3.30
C PRO A 159 27.77 -66.27 -3.23
N ALA A 160 27.24 -66.63 -4.41
CA ALA A 160 26.39 -67.78 -4.67
C ALA A 160 26.93 -69.10 -4.10
N GLY A 161 26.08 -69.80 -3.36
CA GLY A 161 26.18 -71.25 -3.19
C GLY A 161 25.24 -71.93 -4.18
N THR A 162 25.79 -72.41 -5.30
CA THR A 162 25.12 -73.38 -6.17
C THR A 162 25.08 -74.72 -5.44
N VAL A 163 23.87 -75.21 -5.12
CA VAL A 163 23.62 -76.64 -4.94
C VAL A 163 22.39 -77.00 -5.77
N ALA A 164 22.61 -77.85 -6.75
CA ALA A 164 21.57 -78.41 -7.60
C ALA A 164 20.90 -79.63 -6.96
N MET A 165 19.72 -79.94 -7.49
CA MET A 165 19.00 -81.22 -7.49
C MET A 165 18.01 -81.47 -6.35
N GLY A 166 16.74 -81.67 -6.72
CA GLY A 166 15.73 -82.23 -5.84
C GLY A 166 14.28 -81.92 -6.21
N SER A 167 13.85 -82.39 -7.38
CA SER A 167 12.43 -82.56 -7.73
C SER A 167 11.69 -83.32 -6.63
N PHE A 168 10.51 -82.86 -6.17
CA PHE A 168 9.32 -83.69 -5.92
C PHE A 168 8.08 -82.80 -5.68
N SER A 169 7.02 -83.13 -6.42
CA SER A 169 5.65 -82.63 -6.26
C SER A 169 4.94 -83.41 -5.15
N SER A 170 4.17 -82.72 -4.30
CA SER A 170 2.91 -83.24 -3.75
C SER A 170 2.17 -82.19 -2.92
N VAL A 171 1.03 -81.74 -3.43
CA VAL A 171 -0.13 -81.22 -2.67
C VAL A 171 -0.88 -82.44 -2.10
N PRO A 172 -1.41 -82.46 -0.86
CA PRO A 172 -2.81 -82.05 -0.58
C PRO A 172 -3.06 -81.36 0.81
N ALA A 173 -4.01 -80.42 0.91
CA ALA A 173 -5.35 -80.50 1.56
C ALA A 173 -5.30 -80.71 3.10
N GLN A 174 -6.15 -80.20 4.00
CA GLN A 174 -7.41 -79.41 4.02
C GLN A 174 -7.76 -79.16 5.51
N CYS A 175 -8.55 -78.10 5.77
CA CYS A 175 -9.65 -77.99 6.76
C CYS A 175 -9.45 -77.96 8.32
N CYS A 176 -9.76 -76.78 8.88
CA CYS A 176 -10.82 -76.39 9.84
C CYS A 176 -11.04 -76.99 11.26
N ALA A 177 -11.27 -76.05 12.20
CA ALA A 177 -12.34 -75.95 13.23
C ALA A 177 -12.05 -76.23 14.73
N GLY A 178 -12.48 -75.28 15.61
CA GLY A 178 -12.75 -75.52 17.04
C GLY A 178 -12.64 -74.31 18.02
N THR A 179 -13.74 -73.62 18.31
CA THR A 179 -14.02 -72.72 19.48
C THR A 179 -14.41 -73.55 20.75
N PRO A 180 -14.90 -73.06 21.94
CA PRO A 180 -15.22 -71.70 22.47
C PRO A 180 -14.80 -71.40 23.96
N GLY A 181 -15.02 -70.16 24.45
CA GLY A 181 -15.04 -69.83 25.89
C GLY A 181 -15.03 -68.32 26.26
N THR A 182 -16.21 -67.76 26.53
CA THR A 182 -16.55 -66.38 27.01
C THR A 182 -16.50 -66.27 28.56
N PRO A 183 -16.77 -65.14 29.29
CA PRO A 183 -17.00 -63.72 28.92
C PRO A 183 -16.47 -62.59 29.89
N ARG A 184 -16.73 -61.31 29.50
CA ARG A 184 -16.86 -60.02 30.25
C ARG A 184 -15.55 -59.31 30.69
N PHE A 185 -15.33 -57.99 30.59
CA PHE A 185 -16.18 -56.78 30.70
C PHE A 185 -15.63 -55.59 29.83
N VAL A 186 -16.52 -54.94 29.05
CA VAL A 186 -16.81 -53.47 28.88
C VAL A 186 -15.63 -52.46 28.96
N LEU A 187 -15.38 -51.48 28.06
CA LEU A 187 -16.23 -50.37 27.57
C LEU A 187 -15.68 -49.78 26.24
N SER A 188 -16.59 -49.22 25.46
CA SER A 188 -16.55 -48.75 24.07
C SER A 188 -15.64 -47.55 23.72
N THR A 189 -15.16 -47.54 22.47
CA THR A 189 -14.92 -46.32 21.68
C THR A 189 -15.32 -46.60 20.23
N SER A 190 -16.32 -45.88 19.73
CA SER A 190 -16.85 -46.00 18.37
C SER A 190 -16.48 -44.76 17.55
N SER A 191 -15.78 -44.96 16.44
CA SER A 191 -15.90 -44.10 15.25
C SER A 191 -15.29 -44.79 14.03
N PHE A 192 -16.16 -45.26 13.16
CA PHE A 192 -15.94 -45.41 11.73
C PHE A 192 -17.24 -45.00 11.05
N CYS A 193 -17.15 -44.26 9.95
CA CYS A 193 -17.85 -44.60 8.71
C CYS A 193 -17.35 -43.74 7.55
N THR A 194 -17.10 -44.43 6.43
CA THR A 194 -16.73 -43.92 5.11
C THR A 194 -17.97 -43.70 4.22
N LEU A 195 -17.85 -42.71 3.33
CA LEU A 195 -18.37 -42.62 1.94
C LEU A 195 -19.86 -42.86 1.63
N HIS A 196 -20.47 -41.86 0.97
CA HIS A 196 -21.26 -42.11 -0.24
C HIS A 196 -21.15 -40.95 -1.24
N GLU A 197 -21.24 -41.34 -2.50
CA GLU A 197 -20.96 -40.62 -3.74
C GLU A 197 -22.22 -39.99 -4.37
N GLN A 198 -21.97 -39.10 -5.34
CA GLN A 198 -22.77 -38.68 -6.50
C GLN A 198 -23.59 -37.36 -6.49
N THR A 199 -23.05 -36.41 -7.27
CA THR A 199 -23.66 -35.56 -8.34
C THR A 199 -25.00 -34.85 -8.12
N SER A 200 -25.06 -33.53 -8.36
CA SER A 200 -25.89 -32.88 -9.41
C SER A 200 -26.09 -31.37 -9.18
N SER A 201 -25.89 -30.59 -10.25
CA SER A 201 -26.61 -29.36 -10.68
C SER A 201 -26.93 -28.21 -9.70
N LYS A 202 -26.39 -27.01 -10.07
CA LYS A 202 -27.05 -25.68 -10.25
C LYS A 202 -27.99 -25.08 -9.19
N GLU A 203 -27.98 -23.73 -9.19
CA GLU A 203 -28.84 -22.77 -8.46
C GLU A 203 -28.54 -22.63 -6.94
N GLU A 204 -28.54 -21.46 -6.29
CA GLU A 204 -28.98 -20.11 -6.64
C GLU A 204 -28.30 -19.13 -5.66
N ASN A 205 -27.80 -18.01 -6.17
CA ASN A 205 -27.14 -16.98 -5.37
C ASN A 205 -28.21 -16.09 -4.72
N ASN A 206 -28.46 -16.22 -3.42
CA ASN A 206 -29.41 -15.38 -2.68
C ASN A 206 -28.71 -14.71 -1.50
N ILE A 207 -28.03 -13.59 -1.76
CA ILE A 207 -27.52 -12.71 -0.71
C ILE A 207 -28.63 -11.71 -0.40
N HIS A 208 -29.27 -11.93 0.74
CA HIS A 208 -30.26 -11.05 1.34
C HIS A 208 -29.59 -9.73 1.74
N TYR A 209 -29.81 -8.65 0.98
CA TYR A 209 -29.38 -7.31 1.40
C TYR A 209 -30.30 -6.84 2.53
N ALA A 210 -29.73 -6.30 3.61
CA ALA A 210 -30.48 -5.71 4.71
C ALA A 210 -30.92 -4.27 4.39
N ASP A 211 -32.08 -3.92 4.92
CA ASP A 211 -32.77 -2.63 4.86
C ASP A 211 -31.88 -1.38 4.86
N LEU A 212 -32.05 -0.53 3.84
CA LEU A 212 -31.67 0.87 3.92
C LEU A 212 -32.84 1.65 4.56
N GLN A 213 -32.68 2.04 5.82
CA GLN A 213 -33.56 3.03 6.44
C GLN A 213 -33.38 4.41 5.77
N PRO A 214 -34.46 5.12 5.39
CA PRO A 214 -34.35 6.48 4.87
C PRO A 214 -34.01 7.47 6.00
N LEU A 215 -32.93 8.24 5.83
CA LEU A 215 -32.61 9.38 6.69
C LEU A 215 -33.70 10.46 6.60
N PRO A 216 -34.04 11.17 7.69
CA PRO A 216 -35.10 12.17 7.68
C PRO A 216 -34.69 13.42 6.89
N ALA A 217 -35.67 14.02 6.21
CA ALA A 217 -35.49 15.22 5.41
C ALA A 217 -35.05 16.42 6.25
N ALA A 218 -34.06 17.17 5.76
CA ALA A 218 -33.55 18.36 6.40
C ALA A 218 -34.64 19.46 6.54
N PRO A 219 -34.67 20.23 7.65
CA PRO A 219 -35.62 21.32 7.83
C PRO A 219 -35.44 22.39 6.75
N ARG A 220 -36.52 22.70 6.02
CA ARG A 220 -36.56 23.86 5.13
C ARG A 220 -36.42 25.12 5.97
N ARG A 221 -35.34 25.89 5.76
CA ARG A 221 -35.23 27.26 6.29
C ARG A 221 -36.43 28.07 5.80
N SER A 222 -37.27 28.47 6.75
CA SER A 222 -38.28 29.49 6.56
C SER A 222 -37.60 30.80 6.15
N ARG A 223 -38.08 31.35 5.02
CA ARG A 223 -37.81 32.72 4.60
C ARG A 223 -38.48 33.66 5.60
N SER A 224 -37.70 34.30 6.47
CA SER A 224 -38.16 35.50 7.17
C SER A 224 -37.88 36.73 6.30
N PRO A 225 -38.86 37.64 6.13
CA PRO A 225 -38.72 38.87 5.37
C PRO A 225 -38.14 39.98 6.25
N GLY A 226 -37.27 40.79 5.68
CA GLY A 226 -36.86 42.05 6.28
C GLY A 226 -35.35 42.23 6.33
N THR A 227 -34.80 42.79 5.26
CA THR A 227 -33.84 43.90 5.31
C THR A 227 -33.81 44.50 3.91
N ALA A 228 -33.98 45.83 3.84
CA ALA A 228 -34.13 46.63 2.64
C ALA A 228 -32.93 46.52 1.67
N PRO A 229 -33.14 46.68 0.35
CA PRO A 229 -32.03 46.75 -0.59
C PRO A 229 -31.36 48.12 -0.47
N THR A 230 -30.10 48.14 -0.03
CA THR A 230 -29.20 49.28 -0.29
C THR A 230 -28.87 49.30 -1.78
N GLU A 231 -29.53 50.22 -2.46
CA GLU A 231 -29.25 50.62 -3.83
C GLU A 231 -27.82 51.19 -3.91
N TYR A 232 -26.90 50.45 -4.50
CA TYR A 232 -25.67 51.04 -5.06
C TYR A 232 -25.15 50.26 -6.27
N ALA A 233 -25.29 50.92 -7.42
CA ALA A 233 -24.48 50.86 -8.65
C ALA A 233 -24.53 49.59 -9.53
N SER A 234 -25.12 49.71 -10.73
CA SER A 234 -24.36 50.07 -11.94
C SER A 234 -25.14 49.82 -13.24
N LEU A 235 -25.40 50.94 -13.93
CA LEU A 235 -25.29 51.18 -15.37
C LEU A 235 -25.24 49.96 -16.31
N ARG A 236 -26.25 49.84 -17.18
CA ARG A 236 -26.08 49.44 -18.59
C ARG A 236 -27.20 49.98 -19.49
N ALA A 237 -26.75 50.65 -20.54
CA ALA A 237 -27.26 50.68 -21.92
C ALA A 237 -28.71 51.11 -22.20
N ALA A 238 -28.84 52.25 -22.89
CA ALA A 238 -29.73 52.35 -24.04
C ALA A 238 -28.97 53.06 -25.17
N ALA A 239 -28.77 52.31 -26.25
CA ALA A 239 -28.41 52.81 -27.55
C ALA A 239 -29.72 52.99 -28.36
N ARG A 240 -29.71 54.02 -29.22
CA ARG A 240 -30.75 54.51 -30.13
C ARG A 240 -31.65 55.59 -29.58
#